data_AF-A0A961IWT3-F1
#
_entry.id   AF-A0A961IWT3-F1
#
_cell.length_a   1.000
_cell.length_b   1.000
_cell.length_c   1.000
_cell.angle_alpha   90.00
_cell.angle_beta   90.00
_cell.angle_gamma   90.00
#
_symmetry.space_group_name_H-M   'P 1'
#
loop_
_entity.id
_entity.type
_entity.pdbx_description
1 polymer ?
#
loop_
_entity_poly.entity_id
_entity_poly.type
_entity_poly.pdbx_seq_one_letter_code
_entity_poly.pdbx_strand_id
1 'polypeptide(L)'
;SGGGGGARSYHHTAPVNALYGLHEGLRRLQNEGLEASWARHKAAHEQLAKGLQGLELSFVVDAPYRLPQLNSVWVPDGVDDAATRAKLLNEHGIEIGAGLGPFAGKVWRIGLMGETARE
;
A
#
# COMPACT_ATOMS: atom_id res chain seq x y z
N SER A 1 15.88 44.95 -9.52
CA SER A 1 17.04 44.98 -8.61
C SER A 1 16.66 44.26 -7.33
N GLY A 2 17.53 43.38 -6.82
CA GLY A 2 17.32 42.74 -5.50
C GLY A 2 17.47 41.22 -5.50
N GLY A 3 18.60 40.70 -5.99
CA GLY A 3 19.01 39.32 -5.73
C GLY A 3 19.31 39.14 -4.24
N GLY A 4 18.41 38.46 -3.52
CA GLY A 4 18.67 37.95 -2.18
C GLY A 4 19.48 36.66 -2.25
N GLY A 5 20.77 36.80 -2.56
CA GLY A 5 21.74 35.71 -2.56
C GLY A 5 22.04 35.22 -1.14
N GLY A 6 21.12 34.44 -0.57
CA GLY A 6 21.48 33.51 0.50
C GLY A 6 22.33 32.41 -0.14
N ALA A 7 23.63 32.39 0.14
CA ALA A 7 24.49 31.27 -0.27
C ALA A 7 23.80 29.98 0.17
N ARG A 8 23.58 29.04 -0.76
CA ARG A 8 23.11 27.70 -0.40
C ARG A 8 24.16 27.09 0.53
N SER A 9 23.94 27.20 1.83
CA SER A 9 24.81 26.60 2.83
C SER A 9 24.72 25.09 2.66
N TYR A 10 25.85 24.45 2.40
CA TYR A 10 25.93 23.00 2.34
C TYR A 10 25.50 22.43 3.71
N HIS A 11 24.37 21.72 3.74
CA HIS A 11 23.87 21.05 4.94
C HIS A 11 24.29 19.57 4.96
N HIS A 12 24.06 18.86 3.85
CA HIS A 12 24.52 17.49 3.57
C HIS A 12 24.38 17.16 2.08
N THR A 13 24.93 16.03 1.63
CA THR A 13 24.68 15.45 0.30
C THR A 13 23.23 14.97 0.19
N ALA A 14 22.43 15.63 -0.64
CA ALA A 14 21.03 15.28 -0.84
C ALA A 14 20.87 13.90 -1.51
N PRO A 15 19.80 13.14 -1.21
CA PRO A 15 19.50 11.87 -1.86
C PRO A 15 18.89 12.10 -3.26
N VAL A 16 19.71 12.61 -4.19
CA VAL A 16 19.26 13.12 -5.51
C VAL A 16 18.38 12.12 -6.27
N ASN A 17 18.73 10.83 -6.27
CA ASN A 17 17.94 9.80 -6.97
C ASN A 17 16.54 9.61 -6.35
N ALA A 18 16.42 9.67 -5.03
CA ALA A 18 15.12 9.58 -4.36
C ALA A 18 14.25 10.80 -4.66
N LEU A 19 14.86 12.00 -4.79
CA LEU A 19 14.15 13.22 -5.18
C LEU A 19 13.62 13.13 -6.61
N TYR A 20 14.38 12.57 -7.56
CA TYR A 20 13.87 12.32 -8.91
C TYR A 20 12.71 11.31 -8.90
N GLY A 21 12.83 10.23 -8.12
CA GLY A 21 11.74 9.26 -7.96
C GLY A 21 10.47 9.89 -7.38
N LEU A 22 10.61 10.73 -6.36
CA LEU A 22 9.49 11.48 -5.78
C LEU A 22 8.87 12.45 -6.79
N HIS A 23 9.69 13.20 -7.54
CA HIS A 23 9.21 14.13 -8.55
C HIS A 23 8.35 13.41 -9.60
N GLU A 24 8.82 12.30 -10.15
CA GLU A 24 8.05 11.53 -11.13
C GLU A 24 6.80 10.88 -10.52
N GLY A 25 6.86 10.41 -9.27
CA GLY A 25 5.68 9.92 -8.54
C GLY A 25 4.59 10.98 -8.40
N LEU A 26 4.97 12.20 -8.01
CA LEU A 26 4.06 13.34 -7.90
C LEU A 26 3.52 13.78 -9.26
N ARG A 27 4.38 13.82 -10.30
CA ARG A 27 3.96 14.17 -11.66
C ARG A 27 2.95 13.16 -12.21
N ARG A 28 3.15 11.86 -11.96
CA ARG A 28 2.17 10.81 -12.32
C ARG A 28 0.83 11.03 -11.63
N LEU A 29 0.83 11.28 -10.31
CA LEU A 29 -0.39 11.55 -9.56
C LEU A 29 -1.09 12.83 -10.04
N GLN A 30 -0.33 13.88 -10.33
CA GLN A 30 -0.86 15.14 -10.87
C GLN A 30 -1.55 14.93 -12.22
N ASN A 31 -0.95 14.12 -13.10
CA ASN A 31 -1.54 13.81 -14.40
C ASN A 31 -2.79 12.92 -14.30
N GLU A 32 -2.82 11.99 -13.33
CA GLU A 32 -4.00 11.15 -13.04
C GLU A 32 -5.15 11.99 -12.45
N GLY A 33 -4.82 12.91 -11.54
CA GLY A 33 -5.79 13.63 -10.71
C GLY A 33 -6.09 12.89 -9.40
N LEU A 34 -6.32 13.63 -8.32
CA LEU A 34 -6.51 13.05 -6.98
C LEU A 34 -7.79 12.21 -6.91
N GLU A 35 -8.88 12.72 -7.45
CA GLU A 35 -10.19 12.08 -7.43
C GLU A 35 -10.17 10.76 -8.20
N ALA A 36 -9.53 10.75 -9.38
CA ALA A 36 -9.35 9.54 -10.17
C ALA A 36 -8.47 8.52 -9.44
N SER A 37 -7.40 8.98 -8.79
CA SER A 37 -6.55 8.11 -7.98
C SER A 37 -7.33 7.49 -6.81
N TRP A 38 -8.12 8.26 -6.08
CA TRP A 38 -8.96 7.75 -4.99
C TRP A 38 -10.01 6.76 -5.49
N ALA A 39 -10.69 7.08 -6.59
CA ALA A 39 -11.69 6.20 -7.20
C ALA A 39 -11.08 4.84 -7.59
N ARG A 40 -9.90 4.86 -8.23
CA ARG A 40 -9.17 3.64 -8.62
C ARG A 40 -8.78 2.79 -7.40
N HIS A 41 -8.24 3.39 -6.35
CA HIS A 41 -7.91 2.65 -5.13
C HIS A 41 -9.14 2.07 -4.44
N LYS A 42 -10.28 2.79 -4.46
CA LYS A 42 -11.56 2.30 -3.95
C LYS A 42 -12.09 1.13 -4.77
N ALA A 43 -12.04 1.21 -6.10
CA ALA A 43 -12.47 0.12 -6.98
C ALA A 43 -11.64 -1.16 -6.76
N ALA A 44 -10.31 -1.02 -6.67
CA ALA A 44 -9.41 -2.14 -6.37
C ALA A 44 -9.71 -2.76 -4.98
N HIS A 45 -9.99 -1.93 -3.97
CA HIS A 45 -10.44 -2.39 -2.65
C HIS A 45 -11.73 -3.20 -2.73
N GLU A 46 -12.74 -2.72 -3.46
CA GLU A 46 -14.03 -3.39 -3.60
C GLU A 46 -13.89 -4.75 -4.29
N GLN A 47 -13.06 -4.82 -5.33
CA GLN A 47 -12.75 -6.07 -6.02
C GLN A 47 -12.06 -7.07 -5.09
N LEU A 48 -11.01 -6.62 -4.38
CA LEU A 48 -10.30 -7.45 -3.40
C LEU A 48 -11.27 -7.91 -2.29
N ALA A 49 -12.06 -7.00 -1.73
CA ALA A 49 -12.99 -7.31 -0.65
C ALA A 49 -14.03 -8.35 -1.06
N LYS A 50 -14.58 -8.25 -2.27
CA LYS A 50 -15.49 -9.25 -2.83
C LYS A 50 -14.80 -10.61 -2.99
N GLY A 51 -13.57 -10.63 -3.50
CA GLY A 51 -12.79 -11.86 -3.65
C GLY A 51 -12.50 -12.55 -2.32
N LEU A 52 -12.05 -11.77 -1.32
CA LEU A 52 -11.76 -12.27 0.03
C LEU A 52 -13.01 -12.80 0.72
N GLN A 53 -14.16 -12.12 0.57
CA GLN A 53 -15.44 -12.62 1.08
C GLN A 53 -15.84 -13.96 0.45
N GLY A 54 -15.59 -14.15 -0.86
CA GLY A 54 -15.81 -15.42 -1.55
C GLY A 54 -14.88 -16.55 -1.06
N LEU A 55 -13.76 -16.20 -0.41
CA LEU A 55 -12.85 -17.13 0.26
C LEU A 55 -13.12 -17.26 1.76
N GLU A 56 -14.24 -16.70 2.24
CA GLU A 56 -14.63 -16.70 3.67
C GLU A 56 -13.61 -16.00 4.59
N LEU A 57 -12.78 -15.12 4.04
CA LEU A 57 -11.82 -14.32 4.80
C LEU A 57 -12.50 -13.07 5.37
N SER A 58 -12.28 -12.84 6.66
CA SER A 58 -12.88 -11.73 7.40
C SER A 58 -11.92 -10.57 7.56
N PHE A 59 -12.41 -9.34 7.34
CA PHE A 59 -11.65 -8.12 7.61
C PHE A 59 -11.61 -7.82 9.11
N VAL A 60 -10.53 -7.18 9.54
CA VAL A 60 -10.37 -6.70 10.92
C VAL A 60 -11.28 -5.51 11.23
N VAL A 61 -11.59 -4.70 10.21
CA VAL A 61 -12.31 -3.43 10.33
C VAL A 61 -13.65 -3.53 9.58
N ASP A 62 -14.71 -2.95 10.14
CA ASP A 62 -16.02 -2.88 9.51
C ASP A 62 -15.99 -2.04 8.22
N ALA A 63 -16.81 -2.42 7.24
CA ALA A 63 -16.77 -1.87 5.88
C ALA A 63 -16.77 -0.32 5.80
N PRO A 64 -17.57 0.43 6.59
CA PRO A 64 -17.59 1.89 6.51
C PRO A 64 -16.27 2.58 6.94
N TYR A 65 -15.41 1.88 7.68
CA TYR A 65 -14.19 2.44 8.28
C TYR A 65 -12.91 1.88 7.64
N ARG A 66 -13.03 1.08 6.58
CA ARG A 66 -11.86 0.50 5.89
C ARG A 66 -11.10 1.55 5.11
N LEU A 67 -9.78 1.46 5.17
CA LEU A 67 -8.87 2.22 4.32
C LEU A 67 -8.62 1.43 3.01
N PRO A 68 -9.04 1.90 1.82
CA PRO A 68 -8.89 1.14 0.58
C PRO A 68 -7.47 0.66 0.28
N GLN A 69 -6.48 1.49 0.63
CA GLN A 69 -5.07 1.25 0.33
C GLN A 69 -4.42 0.17 1.19
N LEU A 70 -5.00 -0.17 2.35
CA LEU A 70 -4.43 -1.14 3.28
C LEU A 70 -5.51 -2.03 3.90
N ASN A 71 -5.56 -3.25 3.42
CA ASN A 71 -6.59 -4.22 3.74
C ASN A 71 -6.08 -5.20 4.80
N SER A 72 -6.66 -5.14 5.99
CA SER A 72 -6.30 -6.02 7.10
C SER A 72 -7.32 -7.15 7.22
N VAL A 73 -6.87 -8.39 7.08
CA VAL A 73 -7.70 -9.60 7.14
C VAL A 73 -7.18 -10.56 8.19
N TRP A 74 -8.08 -11.23 8.91
CA TRP A 74 -7.69 -12.27 9.86
C TRP A 74 -7.07 -13.46 9.15
N VAL A 75 -5.99 -13.98 9.74
CA VAL A 75 -5.47 -15.29 9.39
C VAL A 75 -6.49 -16.32 9.86
N PRO A 76 -6.95 -17.26 9.01
CA PRO A 76 -7.90 -18.28 9.44
C PRO A 76 -7.34 -19.18 10.54
N ASP A 77 -8.23 -19.71 11.38
CA ASP A 77 -7.83 -20.62 12.45
C ASP A 77 -7.07 -21.84 11.90
N GLY A 78 -5.95 -22.18 12.55
CA GLY A 78 -5.09 -23.28 12.14
C GLY A 78 -4.19 -23.01 10.93
N VAL A 79 -4.27 -21.81 10.33
CA VAL A 79 -3.36 -21.40 9.25
C VAL A 79 -2.10 -20.75 9.83
N ASP A 80 -0.94 -21.21 9.37
CA ASP A 80 0.33 -20.57 9.68
C ASP A 80 0.54 -19.34 8.79
N ASP A 81 0.59 -18.15 9.41
CA ASP A 81 0.85 -16.87 8.75
C ASP A 81 2.15 -16.92 7.92
N ALA A 82 3.27 -17.22 8.56
CA ALA A 82 4.59 -17.11 7.94
C ALA A 82 4.74 -18.08 6.76
N ALA A 83 4.29 -19.32 6.93
CA ALA A 83 4.32 -20.32 5.87
C ALA A 83 3.41 -19.94 4.69
N THR A 84 2.21 -19.41 4.97
CA THR A 84 1.28 -18.99 3.93
C THR A 84 1.83 -17.83 3.11
N ARG A 85 2.35 -16.78 3.78
CA ARG A 85 2.95 -15.64 3.07
C ARG A 85 4.19 -16.04 2.28
N ALA A 86 5.02 -16.94 2.82
CA ALA A 86 6.16 -17.48 2.09
C ALA A 86 5.73 -18.25 0.84
N LYS A 87 4.67 -19.05 0.93
CA LYS A 87 4.10 -19.77 -0.22
C LYS A 87 3.57 -18.81 -1.28
N LEU A 88 2.77 -17.82 -0.89
CA LEU A 88 2.25 -16.79 -1.80
C LEU A 88 3.37 -16.08 -2.54
N LEU A 89 4.45 -15.71 -1.85
CA LEU A 89 5.59 -15.03 -2.46
C LEU A 89 6.38 -15.96 -3.40
N ASN A 90 6.75 -17.15 -2.92
CA ASN A 90 7.69 -18.03 -3.62
C ASN A 90 7.05 -18.80 -4.79
N GLU A 91 5.77 -19.15 -4.70
CA GLU A 91 5.08 -19.96 -5.72
C GLU A 91 4.21 -19.10 -6.65
N HIS A 92 3.74 -17.95 -6.18
CA HIS A 92 2.79 -17.12 -6.92
C HIS A 92 3.27 -15.68 -7.17
N GLY A 93 4.41 -15.27 -6.61
CA GLY A 93 4.90 -13.89 -6.73
C GLY A 93 4.00 -12.87 -6.03
N ILE A 94 3.17 -13.30 -5.07
CA ILE A 94 2.23 -12.46 -4.35
C ILE A 94 2.83 -12.11 -2.98
N GLU A 95 3.16 -10.84 -2.78
CA GLU A 95 3.63 -10.34 -1.49
C GLU A 95 2.46 -9.79 -0.67
N ILE A 96 2.25 -10.35 0.53
CA ILE A 96 1.39 -9.76 1.57
C ILE A 96 2.18 -9.57 2.86
N GLY A 97 1.84 -8.53 3.61
CA GLY A 97 2.52 -8.17 4.85
C GLY A 97 1.99 -8.95 6.05
N ALA A 98 2.86 -9.24 7.02
CA ALA A 98 2.44 -9.70 8.34
C ALA A 98 1.77 -8.57 9.14
N GLY A 99 0.89 -8.94 10.07
CA GLY A 99 0.41 -8.05 11.13
C GLY A 99 1.56 -7.54 12.00
N LEU A 100 1.35 -6.41 12.68
CA LEU A 100 2.35 -5.74 13.51
C LEU A 100 1.85 -5.61 14.95
N GLY A 101 2.78 -5.65 15.91
CA GLY A 101 2.46 -5.50 17.32
C GLY A 101 1.40 -6.52 17.80
N PRO A 102 0.27 -6.10 18.40
CA PRO A 102 -0.78 -7.00 18.86
C PRO A 102 -1.40 -7.92 17.78
N PHE A 103 -1.23 -7.56 16.50
CA PHE A 103 -1.74 -8.29 15.34
C PHE A 103 -0.70 -9.23 14.70
N ALA A 104 0.54 -9.27 15.20
CA ALA A 104 1.57 -10.16 14.66
C ALA A 104 1.10 -11.62 14.70
N GLY A 105 1.22 -12.32 13.57
CA GLY A 105 0.77 -13.72 13.40
C GLY A 105 -0.75 -13.92 13.32
N LYS A 106 -1.56 -12.86 13.44
CA LYS A 106 -3.03 -12.94 13.47
C LYS A 106 -3.71 -12.34 12.26
N VAL A 107 -3.02 -11.43 11.56
CA VAL A 107 -3.59 -10.65 10.46
C VAL A 107 -2.61 -10.59 9.30
N TRP A 108 -3.14 -10.65 8.09
CA TRP A 108 -2.41 -10.25 6.89
C TRP A 108 -2.77 -8.81 6.48
N ARG A 109 -1.78 -8.10 5.95
CA ARG A 109 -1.92 -6.75 5.39
C ARG A 109 -1.71 -6.81 3.87
N ILE A 110 -2.76 -6.50 3.12
CA ILE A 110 -2.75 -6.47 1.66
C ILE A 110 -2.77 -5.01 1.20
N GLY A 111 -1.65 -4.57 0.62
CA GLY A 111 -1.46 -3.20 0.18
C GLY A 111 -1.89 -2.98 -1.26
N LEU A 112 -2.86 -2.08 -1.47
CA LEU A 112 -3.26 -1.58 -2.78
C LEU A 112 -2.76 -0.13 -2.87
N MET A 113 -1.52 0.06 -3.32
CA MET A 113 -0.86 1.37 -3.31
C MET A 113 -0.11 1.57 -4.63
N GLY A 114 -0.41 2.66 -5.34
CA GLY A 114 0.26 2.98 -6.60
C GLY A 114 -0.03 1.93 -7.67
N GLU A 115 0.98 1.17 -8.10
CA GLU A 115 0.84 0.10 -9.09
C GLU A 115 -0.13 -1.00 -8.67
N THR A 116 -0.12 -1.40 -7.40
CA THR A 116 -0.89 -2.58 -6.97
C THR A 116 -2.37 -2.31 -6.85
N ALA A 117 -2.81 -1.07 -7.08
CA ALA A 117 -4.21 -0.67 -7.14
C ALA A 117 -4.69 -0.49 -8.59
N ARG A 118 -4.23 -1.33 -9.53
CA ARG A 118 -4.72 -1.36 -10.92
C ARG A 118 -5.82 -2.40 -11.08
N GLU A 119 -6.73 -2.14 -12.01
CA GLU A 119 -7.74 -3.09 -12.51
C GLU A 119 -7.14 -4.00 -13.60
#